data_AF-A0A1Z7YRR8-F1
#
_entry.id   AF-A0A1Z7YRR8-F1
#
_cell.length_a   1.000
_cell.length_b   1.000
_cell.length_c   1.000
_cell.angle_alpha   90.00
_cell.angle_beta   90.00
_cell.angle_gamma   90.00
#
_symmetry.space_group_name_H-M   'P 1'
#
loop_
_entity.id
_entity.type
_entity.pdbx_description
1 polymer ?
#
loop_
_entity_poly.entity_id
_entity_poly.type
_entity_poly.pdbx_seq_one_letter_code
_entity_poly.pdbx_strand_id
1 'polypeptide(L)'
;MYKALFSTDIIEKHVFEKGVLVGIGRDLKLPQAVAQERCRKSSCKLHQMWADGFTIHYTLECLTDWILEEAKTDDDLYWYLHKRCRETKELFPVSS
;
A
#
# COMPACT_ATOMS: atom_id res chain seq x y z
N MET A 1 19.52 -6.05 4.93
CA MET A 1 19.13 -5.48 6.24
C MET A 1 17.69 -5.90 6.49
N TYR A 2 17.45 -6.85 7.40
CA TYR A 2 16.08 -7.33 7.68
C TYR A 2 15.33 -6.23 8.43
N LYS A 3 14.30 -5.66 7.80
CA LYS A 3 13.41 -4.73 8.49
C LYS A 3 12.55 -5.52 9.48
N ALA A 4 12.31 -4.96 10.66
CA ALA A 4 11.50 -5.62 11.68
C ALA A 4 10.06 -5.82 11.17
N LEU A 5 9.59 -7.08 11.22
CA LEU A 5 8.22 -7.46 10.87
C LEU A 5 7.21 -6.90 11.86
N PHE A 6 7.53 -7.04 13.15
CA PHE A 6 6.68 -6.62 14.26
C PHE A 6 7.22 -5.36 14.93
N SER A 7 6.30 -4.51 15.37
CA SER A 7 6.63 -3.33 16.15
C SER A 7 7.03 -3.73 17.57
N THR A 8 8.11 -3.13 18.06
CA THR A 8 8.49 -3.23 19.49
C THR A 8 7.65 -2.31 20.37
N ASP A 9 7.07 -1.26 19.77
CA ASP A 9 6.24 -0.28 20.45
C ASP A 9 4.76 -0.53 20.19
N ILE A 10 3.91 -0.19 21.16
CA ILE A 10 2.46 -0.17 20.98
C ILE A 10 2.12 1.03 20.08
N ILE A 11 1.69 0.75 18.86
CA ILE A 11 1.20 1.77 17.94
C ILE A 11 -0.31 1.90 18.15
N GLU A 12 -0.79 3.10 18.47
CA GLU A 12 -2.23 3.34 18.52
C GLU A 12 -2.88 3.15 17.14
N LYS A 13 -4.07 2.56 17.09
CA LYS A 13 -4.80 2.25 15.84
C LYS A 13 -4.84 3.43 14.87
N HIS A 14 -5.20 4.60 15.38
CA HIS A 14 -5.36 5.80 14.56
C HIS A 14 -4.02 6.30 13.99
N VAL A 15 -2.91 6.11 14.71
CA VAL A 15 -1.55 6.43 14.23
C VAL A 15 -1.14 5.45 13.15
N PHE A 16 -1.42 4.16 13.35
CA PHE A 16 -1.17 3.12 12.36
C PHE A 16 -1.94 3.39 11.05
N GLU A 17 -3.25 3.58 11.12
CA GLU A 17 -4.10 3.82 9.96
C GLU A 17 -3.68 5.09 9.21
N LYS A 18 -3.39 6.18 9.93
CA LYS A 18 -2.89 7.42 9.33
C LYS A 18 -1.52 7.22 8.69
N GLY A 19 -0.62 6.50 9.33
CA GLY A 19 0.72 6.20 8.83
C GLY A 19 0.67 5.39 7.53
N VAL A 20 -0.17 4.36 7.48
CA VAL A 20 -0.41 3.54 6.28
C VAL A 20 -1.02 4.39 5.16
N LEU A 21 -2.04 5.20 5.45
CA LEU A 21 -2.69 6.05 4.44
C LEU A 21 -1.72 7.07 3.82
N VAL A 22 -0.93 7.76 4.66
CA VAL A 22 0.05 8.73 4.18
C VAL A 22 1.17 8.03 3.41
N GLY A 23 1.65 6.88 3.91
CA GLY A 23 2.69 6.10 3.27
C GLY A 23 2.28 5.63 1.88
N ILE A 24 1.10 5.02 1.73
CA ILE A 24 0.68 4.49 0.44
C ILE A 24 0.45 5.58 -0.60
N GLY A 25 -0.11 6.72 -0.18
CA GLY A 25 -0.28 7.89 -1.05
C GLY A 25 1.06 8.44 -1.56
N ARG A 26 2.07 8.49 -0.68
CA ARG A 26 3.44 8.92 -1.01
C ARG A 26 4.13 7.91 -1.93
N ASP A 27 4.15 6.63 -1.53
CA ASP A 27 4.97 5.59 -2.17
C ASP A 27 4.47 5.27 -3.58
N LEU A 28 3.15 5.27 -3.78
CA LEU A 28 2.53 5.02 -5.08
C LEU A 28 2.12 6.30 -5.83
N LYS A 29 2.42 7.49 -5.28
CA LYS A 29 2.05 8.81 -5.85
C LYS A 29 0.55 8.93 -6.18
N LEU A 30 -0.29 8.23 -5.42
CA LEU A 30 -1.73 8.16 -5.64
C LEU A 30 -2.41 9.48 -5.23
N PRO A 31 -3.46 9.93 -5.94
CA PRO A 31 -4.34 10.96 -5.43
C PRO A 31 -4.89 10.55 -4.05
N GLN A 32 -5.07 11.53 -3.15
CA GLN A 32 -5.57 11.29 -1.79
C GLN A 32 -6.87 10.46 -1.77
N ALA A 33 -7.81 10.76 -2.66
CA ALA A 33 -9.07 10.03 -2.77
C ALA A 33 -8.85 8.54 -3.13
N VAL A 34 -7.91 8.25 -4.05
CA VAL A 34 -7.58 6.88 -4.45
C VAL A 34 -6.86 6.15 -3.31
N ALA A 35 -5.91 6.80 -2.64
CA ALA A 35 -5.23 6.22 -1.48
C ALA A 35 -6.22 5.86 -0.36
N GLN A 36 -7.18 6.76 -0.06
CA GLN A 36 -8.25 6.52 0.91
C GLN A 36 -9.13 5.35 0.50
N GLU A 37 -9.50 5.25 -0.78
CA GLU A 37 -10.29 4.13 -1.29
C GLU A 37 -9.55 2.80 -1.12
N ARG A 38 -8.24 2.74 -1.44
CA ARG A 38 -7.44 1.52 -1.28
C ARG A 38 -7.29 1.12 0.19
N CYS A 39 -7.04 2.07 1.09
CA CYS A 39 -7.04 1.80 2.53
C CYS A 39 -8.41 1.31 3.02
N ARG A 40 -9.51 1.86 2.51
CA ARG A 40 -10.87 1.42 2.86
C ARG A 40 -11.16 0.00 2.37
N LYS A 41 -10.80 -0.32 1.12
CA LYS A 41 -10.92 -1.67 0.53
C LYS A 41 -10.13 -2.71 1.33
N SER A 42 -8.94 -2.34 1.81
CA SER A 42 -8.08 -3.21 2.62
C SER A 42 -8.30 -3.09 4.14
N SER A 43 -9.32 -2.36 4.61
CA SER A 43 -9.47 -1.99 6.02
C SER A 43 -9.49 -3.18 6.99
N CYS A 44 -10.16 -4.28 6.64
CA CYS A 44 -10.15 -5.50 7.45
C CYS A 44 -8.74 -6.11 7.59
N LYS A 45 -7.97 -6.16 6.51
CA LYS A 45 -6.59 -6.68 6.53
C LYS A 45 -5.67 -5.75 7.31
N LEU A 46 -5.81 -4.44 7.13
CA LEU A 46 -5.03 -3.44 7.86
C LEU A 46 -5.32 -3.48 9.37
N HIS A 47 -6.59 -3.68 9.75
CA HIS A 47 -6.98 -3.88 11.14
C HIS A 47 -6.31 -5.13 11.71
N GLN A 48 -6.38 -6.26 11.00
CA GLN A 48 -5.74 -7.49 11.45
C GLN A 48 -4.23 -7.31 11.62
N MET A 49 -3.56 -6.68 10.64
CA MET A 49 -2.13 -6.44 10.73
C MET A 49 -1.74 -5.53 11.90
N TRP A 50 -2.54 -4.52 12.20
CA TRP A 50 -2.34 -3.69 13.38
C TRP A 50 -2.52 -4.50 14.67
N ALA A 51 -3.58 -5.30 14.76
CA ALA A 51 -3.87 -6.14 15.93
C ALA A 51 -2.78 -7.19 16.18
N ASP A 52 -2.18 -7.72 15.11
CA ASP A 52 -1.07 -8.67 15.16
C ASP A 52 0.28 -7.99 15.46
N GLY A 53 0.31 -6.66 15.55
CA GLY A 53 1.50 -5.89 15.91
C GLY A 53 2.51 -5.71 14.78
N PHE A 54 2.11 -5.81 13.51
CA PHE A 54 3.02 -5.53 12.40
C PHE A 54 3.46 -4.06 12.36
N THR A 55 4.66 -3.81 11.85
CA THR A 55 5.13 -2.44 11.63
C THR A 55 4.34 -1.77 10.50
N ILE A 56 4.14 -0.45 10.59
CA ILE A 56 3.58 0.36 9.48
C ILE A 56 4.36 0.10 8.19
N HIS A 57 5.68 -0.04 8.30
CA HIS A 57 6.54 -0.26 7.16
C HIS A 57 6.24 -1.58 6.43
N TYR A 58 6.16 -2.69 7.17
CA TYR A 58 5.82 -3.98 6.59
C TYR A 58 4.40 -4.00 6.02
N THR A 59 3.45 -3.36 6.71
CA THR A 59 2.09 -3.17 6.20
C THR A 59 2.05 -2.39 4.88
N LEU A 60 2.91 -1.38 4.71
CA LEU A 60 3.03 -0.64 3.46
C LEU A 60 3.58 -1.50 2.32
N GLU A 61 4.56 -2.37 2.58
CA GLU A 61 5.07 -3.33 1.60
C GLU A 61 3.93 -4.27 1.14
N CYS A 62 3.21 -4.89 2.08
CA CYS A 62 2.08 -5.77 1.74
C CYS A 62 0.95 -5.04 1.00
N LEU A 63 0.58 -3.83 1.45
CA LEU A 63 -0.48 -3.06 0.81
C LEU A 63 -0.09 -2.62 -0.61
N THR A 64 1.18 -2.30 -0.83
CA THR A 64 1.71 -1.98 -2.16
C THR A 64 1.57 -3.18 -3.09
N ASP A 65 2.00 -4.37 -2.65
CA ASP A 65 1.87 -5.60 -3.44
C ASP A 65 0.41 -5.90 -3.79
N TRP A 66 -0.52 -5.75 -2.83
CA TRP A 66 -1.94 -5.95 -3.09
C TRP A 66 -2.50 -4.96 -4.11
N ILE A 67 -2.11 -3.68 -4.03
CA ILE A 67 -2.56 -2.66 -4.98
C ILE A 67 -1.99 -2.92 -6.38
N LEU A 68 -0.73 -3.35 -6.48
CA LEU A 68 -0.11 -3.71 -7.75
C LEU A 68 -0.76 -4.94 -8.38
N GLU A 69 -1.14 -5.93 -7.57
CA GLU A 69 -1.88 -7.10 -8.04
C GLU A 69 -3.28 -6.72 -8.54
N GLU A 70 -4.01 -5.89 -7.79
CA GLU A 70 -5.32 -5.38 -8.21
C GLU A 70 -5.24 -4.62 -9.54
N ALA A 71 -4.19 -3.81 -9.72
CA ALA A 71 -3.96 -3.03 -10.93
C ALA A 71 -3.78 -3.88 -12.19
N LYS A 72 -3.49 -5.18 -12.08
CA LYS A 72 -3.48 -6.09 -13.25
C LYS A 72 -4.86 -6.31 -13.85
N THR A 73 -5.92 -6.01 -13.08
CA THR A 73 -7.32 -6.26 -13.48
C THR A 73 -8.22 -5.01 -13.36
N ASP A 74 -7.69 -3.90 -12.85
CA ASP A 74 -8.36 -2.61 -12.69
C ASP A 74 -7.64 -1.57 -13.56
N ASP A 75 -8.17 -1.34 -14.77
CA ASP A 75 -7.57 -0.45 -15.77
C ASP A 75 -7.42 0.98 -15.26
N ASP A 76 -8.37 1.48 -14.47
CA ASP A 76 -8.30 2.84 -13.90
C ASP A 76 -7.16 2.94 -12.89
N LEU A 77 -7.01 1.95 -12.02
CA LEU A 77 -5.89 1.88 -11.08
C LEU A 77 -4.55 1.74 -11.79
N TYR A 78 -4.49 0.88 -12.82
CA TYR A 78 -3.34 0.75 -13.69
C TYR A 78 -2.93 2.11 -14.26
N TRP A 79 -3.89 2.88 -14.80
CA TRP A 79 -3.62 4.21 -15.33
C TRP A 79 -3.10 5.19 -14.26
N TYR A 80 -3.64 5.15 -13.04
CA TYR A 80 -3.15 6.01 -11.95
C TYR A 80 -1.70 5.71 -11.60
N LEU A 81 -1.33 4.42 -11.54
CA LEU A 81 0.03 3.98 -11.24
C LEU A 81 0.98 4.26 -12.41
N HIS A 82 0.59 3.90 -13.62
CA HIS A 82 1.41 4.02 -14.83
C HIS A 82 1.65 5.48 -15.26
N LYS A 83 0.66 6.36 -15.13
CA LYS A 83 0.80 7.78 -15.52
C LYS A 83 1.72 8.57 -14.58
N ARG A 84 1.86 8.14 -13.32
CA ARG A 84 2.59 8.89 -12.27
C ARG A 84 3.92 8.24 -11.85
N CYS A 85 4.06 6.94 -12.04
CA CYS A 85 5.35 6.26 -11.96
C CYS A 85 5.88 6.03 -13.37
N ARG A 86 6.70 6.96 -13.90
CA ARG A 86 7.44 6.78 -15.17
C ARG A 86 8.36 5.54 -15.19
N GLU A 87 8.51 4.85 -14.06
CA GLU A 87 9.31 3.64 -13.84
C GLU A 87 8.49 2.33 -13.90
N THR A 88 7.17 2.37 -14.17
CA THR A 88 6.32 1.15 -14.24
C THR A 88 6.66 0.18 -15.38
N LYS A 89 7.63 0.49 -16.24
CA LYS A 89 8.17 -0.49 -17.21
C LYS A 89 8.74 -1.74 -16.52
N GLU A 90 9.18 -1.64 -15.27
CA GLU A 90 9.66 -2.79 -14.49
C GLU A 90 8.52 -3.57 -13.79
N LEU A 91 7.35 -2.95 -13.60
CA LEU A 91 6.24 -3.54 -12.84
C LEU A 91 5.26 -4.36 -13.70
N PHE A 92 5.23 -4.10 -15.00
CA PHE A 92 4.38 -4.81 -15.96
C PHE A 92 5.21 -5.18 -17.20
N PRO A 93 5.87 -6.36 -17.22
CA PRO A 93 6.58 -6.79 -18.41
C PRO A 93 5.57 -6.96 -19.55
N VAL A 94 5.83 -6.26 -20.65
CA VAL A 94 5.05 -6.41 -21.89
C VAL A 94 5.42 -7.77 -22.47
N SER A 95 4.54 -8.76 -22.33
CA SER A 95 4.67 -10.04 -23.03
C SER A 95 4.67 -9.75 -24.53
N SER A 96 5.78 -10.03 -25.19
CA SER A 96 5.94 -9.97 -26.65
C SER A 96 5.41 -11.24 -27.31
#